data_AF-A0A815KWL8-F1
#
_entry.id   AF-A0A815KWL8-F1
#
_cell.length_a   1.000
_cell.length_b   1.000
_cell.length_c   1.000
_cell.angle_alpha   90.00
_cell.angle_beta   90.00
_cell.angle_gamma   90.00
#
_symmetry.space_group_name_H-M   'P 1'
#
loop_
_entity.id
_entity.type
_entity.pdbx_description
1 polymer ?
#
loop_
_entity_poly.entity_id
_entity_poly.type
_entity_poly.pdbx_seq_one_letter_code
_entity_poly.pdbx_strand_id
1 'polypeptide(L)'
;MTTQSSSTTKPISLDSIIRLCGDLGPFQLIHLFFMNLISMTAGIVAFYYVFGAADVNHRCRLSPSVWPNDVHYKPINQTHEALINEYIPKGTDGKWDKCMRYTTNDQHRTLINCPNGWAYDRSVFGYSFTEEANLVCHSEPKKSWLNTLMQTGGFSLLMIGSLGDKFGRKRTTIITTILLFVLCVITQIFLQWIPMTVNAK
;
A
#
# COMPACT_ATOMS: atom_id res chain seq x y z
N MET A 1 34.72 55.62 -43.61
CA MET A 1 34.95 54.17 -43.60
C MET A 1 34.80 53.69 -42.17
N THR A 2 33.68 53.05 -41.89
CA THR A 2 33.35 52.40 -40.62
C THR A 2 33.96 51.01 -40.61
N THR A 3 34.81 50.70 -39.63
CA THR A 3 35.21 49.32 -39.32
C THR A 3 34.78 48.98 -37.91
N GLN A 4 34.10 47.84 -37.83
CA GLN A 4 33.26 47.34 -36.75
C GLN A 4 34.09 46.95 -35.51
N SER A 5 33.57 47.30 -34.34
CA SER A 5 33.94 46.68 -33.06
C SER A 5 33.46 45.23 -33.07
N SER A 6 34.38 44.26 -33.12
CA SER A 6 34.05 42.84 -32.97
C SER A 6 33.81 42.52 -31.50
N SER A 7 32.54 42.47 -31.10
CA SER A 7 32.13 41.90 -29.82
C SER A 7 32.28 40.37 -29.89
N THR A 8 33.34 39.83 -29.32
CA THR A 8 33.49 38.39 -29.09
C THR A 8 32.62 38.00 -27.89
N THR A 9 31.39 37.57 -28.17
CA THR A 9 30.51 36.93 -27.18
C THR A 9 31.18 35.64 -26.73
N LYS A 10 31.81 35.63 -25.55
CA LYS A 10 32.31 34.39 -24.93
C LYS A 10 31.14 33.40 -24.85
N PRO A 11 31.29 32.14 -25.30
CA PRO A 11 30.24 31.15 -25.15
C PRO A 11 29.96 30.99 -23.66
N ILE A 12 28.69 31.16 -23.27
CA ILE A 12 28.26 31.05 -21.89
C ILE A 12 28.45 29.57 -21.49
N SER A 13 29.56 29.26 -20.83
CA SER A 13 29.82 27.92 -20.32
C SER A 13 28.93 27.65 -19.11
N LEU A 14 28.42 26.42 -18.99
CA LEU A 14 27.54 26.01 -17.89
C LEU A 14 28.17 26.30 -16.52
N ASP A 15 29.48 26.06 -16.39
CA ASP A 15 30.27 26.38 -15.18
C ASP A 15 30.25 27.86 -14.82
N SER A 16 30.21 28.76 -15.81
CA SER A 16 30.09 30.20 -15.57
C SER A 16 28.70 30.56 -15.04
N ILE A 17 27.64 29.90 -15.51
CA ILE A 17 26.27 30.09 -15.00
C ILE A 17 26.14 29.55 -13.58
N ILE A 18 26.71 28.38 -13.30
CA ILE A 18 26.67 27.75 -11.97
C ILE A 18 27.41 28.65 -10.97
N ARG A 19 28.59 29.17 -11.32
CA ARG A 19 29.32 30.14 -10.48
C ARG A 19 28.56 31.45 -10.28
N LEU A 20 27.75 31.87 -11.25
CA LEU A 20 26.88 33.07 -11.14
C LEU A 20 25.68 32.84 -10.22
N CYS A 21 25.20 31.59 -10.10
CA CYS A 21 24.07 31.22 -9.25
C CYS A 21 24.42 31.20 -7.75
N GLY A 22 25.72 31.23 -7.42
CA GLY A 22 26.24 31.28 -6.05
C GLY A 22 26.48 29.89 -5.45
N ASP A 23 27.44 29.82 -4.52
CA ASP A 23 27.71 28.60 -3.76
C ASP A 23 26.52 28.21 -2.87
N LEU A 24 26.37 26.91 -2.61
CA LEU A 24 25.37 26.33 -1.72
C LEU A 24 25.50 26.91 -0.30
N GLY A 25 24.79 28.01 -0.04
CA GLY A 25 24.74 28.62 1.29
C GLY A 25 24.03 27.73 2.32
N PRO A 26 24.22 27.99 3.63
CA PRO A 26 23.62 27.20 4.70
C PRO A 26 22.09 27.14 4.61
N PHE A 27 21.45 28.23 4.20
CA PHE A 27 20.00 28.27 4.00
C PHE A 27 19.52 27.34 2.86
N GLN A 28 20.28 27.24 1.77
CA GLN A 28 19.95 26.37 0.65
C GLN A 28 20.11 24.89 1.03
N LEU A 29 21.12 24.58 1.83
CA LEU A 29 21.34 23.23 2.36
C LEU A 29 20.21 22.82 3.33
N ILE A 30 19.82 23.70 4.25
CA ILE A 30 18.69 23.48 5.16
C ILE A 30 17.40 23.27 4.37
N HIS A 31 17.14 24.08 3.35
CA HIS A 31 15.96 23.94 2.51
C HIS A 31 15.95 22.61 1.74
N LEU A 32 17.10 22.20 1.19
CA LEU A 32 17.25 20.92 0.51
C LEU A 32 16.98 19.74 1.46
N PHE A 33 17.47 19.83 2.70
CA PHE A 33 17.22 18.81 3.73
C PHE A 33 15.73 18.64 4.03
N PHE A 34 14.99 19.74 4.25
CA PHE A 34 13.54 19.67 4.50
C PHE A 34 12.76 19.13 3.29
N MET A 35 13.14 19.51 2.07
CA MET A 35 12.54 18.98 0.85
C MET A 35 12.78 17.47 0.70
N ASN A 36 13.99 17.01 1.04
CA ASN A 36 14.31 15.59 1.02
C ASN A 36 13.54 14.81 2.11
N LEU A 37 13.42 15.37 3.31
CA LEU A 37 12.65 14.77 4.41
C LEU A 37 11.18 14.51 4.02
N ILE A 38 10.54 15.46 3.34
CA ILE A 38 9.19 15.28 2.81
C ILE A 38 9.18 14.14 1.78
N SER A 39 10.17 14.07 0.90
CA SER A 39 10.28 12.98 -0.08
C SER A 39 10.47 11.60 0.57
N MET A 40 11.13 11.51 1.73
CA MET A 40 11.31 10.25 2.45
C MET A 40 9.98 9.67 2.94
N THR A 41 8.99 10.51 3.26
CA THR A 41 7.68 10.03 3.74
C THR A 41 6.99 9.12 2.72
N ALA A 42 7.13 9.40 1.42
CA ALA A 42 6.61 8.54 0.36
C ALA A 42 7.26 7.14 0.36
N GLY A 43 8.58 7.10 0.61
CA GLY A 43 9.32 5.84 0.75
C GLY A 43 8.88 5.03 1.98
N ILE A 44 8.64 5.71 3.10
CA ILE A 44 8.14 5.07 4.33
C ILE A 44 6.75 4.44 4.09
N VAL A 45 5.85 5.14 3.40
CA VAL A 45 4.50 4.62 3.08
C VAL A 45 4.59 3.41 2.15
N ALA A 46 5.44 3.46 1.12
CA ALA A 46 5.67 2.32 0.23
C ALA A 46 6.22 1.11 0.98
N PHE A 47 7.18 1.32 1.88
CA PHE A 47 7.73 0.25 2.72
C PHE A 47 6.67 -0.32 3.67
N TYR A 48 5.92 0.53 4.36
CA TYR A 48 4.83 0.12 5.25
C TYR A 48 3.79 -0.74 4.51
N TYR A 49 3.42 -0.36 3.29
CA TYR A 49 2.46 -1.09 2.47
C TYR A 49 2.87 -2.56 2.24
N VAL A 50 4.16 -2.81 1.99
CA VAL A 50 4.69 -4.17 1.75
C VAL A 50 4.43 -5.09 2.94
N PHE A 51 4.59 -4.59 4.17
CA PHE A 51 4.35 -5.40 5.38
C PHE A 51 2.89 -5.38 5.80
N GLY A 52 2.21 -4.25 5.69
CA GLY A 52 0.80 -4.11 6.06
C GLY A 52 -0.12 -4.97 5.19
N ALA A 53 0.16 -5.04 3.89
CA ALA A 53 -0.64 -5.79 2.91
C ALA A 53 -0.11 -7.20 2.63
N ALA A 54 0.80 -7.73 3.47
CA ALA A 54 1.34 -9.07 3.31
C ALA A 54 0.22 -10.13 3.31
N ASP A 55 0.41 -11.20 2.52
CA ASP A 55 -0.51 -12.34 2.54
C ASP A 55 -0.19 -13.22 3.76
N VAL A 56 -1.05 -13.13 4.76
CA VAL A 56 -0.98 -13.96 5.96
C VAL A 56 -1.64 -15.31 5.69
N ASN A 57 -1.04 -16.39 6.21
CA ASN A 57 -1.68 -17.70 6.17
C ASN A 57 -2.99 -17.63 6.96
N HIS A 58 -4.05 -18.11 6.33
CA HIS A 58 -5.39 -18.10 6.89
C HIS A 58 -6.12 -19.37 6.50
N ARG A 59 -7.13 -19.71 7.29
CA ARG A 59 -8.05 -20.79 7.00
C ARG A 59 -9.48 -20.33 7.19
N CYS A 60 -10.42 -21.10 6.66
CA CYS A 60 -11.84 -20.88 6.89
C CYS A 60 -12.16 -20.93 8.40
N ARG A 61 -12.98 -19.99 8.88
CA ARG A 61 -13.55 -20.07 10.22
C ARG A 61 -14.65 -21.12 10.26
N LEU A 62 -14.59 -22.03 11.24
CA LEU A 62 -15.64 -23.01 11.47
C LEU A 62 -16.95 -22.31 11.88
N SER A 63 -18.08 -22.95 11.56
CA SER A 63 -19.39 -22.44 11.99
C SER A 63 -19.46 -22.45 13.53
N PRO A 64 -20.09 -21.45 14.17
CA PRO A 64 -20.35 -21.46 15.61
C PRO A 64 -21.10 -22.70 16.10
N SER A 65 -21.85 -23.36 15.21
CA SER A 65 -22.55 -24.63 15.48
C SER A 65 -21.61 -25.85 15.59
N VAL A 66 -20.42 -25.77 15.00
CA VAL A 66 -19.42 -26.85 15.00
C VAL A 66 -18.36 -26.60 16.05
N TRP A 67 -17.82 -25.38 16.11
CA TRP A 67 -16.84 -24.98 17.12
C TRP A 67 -17.13 -23.56 17.61
N PRO A 68 -17.24 -23.34 18.94
CA PRO A 68 -17.45 -22.01 19.49
C PRO A 68 -16.18 -21.16 19.35
N ASN A 69 -16.31 -19.95 18.80
CA ASN A 69 -15.25 -18.93 18.74
C ASN A 69 -13.93 -19.40 18.11
N ASP A 70 -14.00 -19.86 16.86
CA ASP A 70 -12.84 -20.28 16.10
C ASP A 70 -11.99 -19.09 15.59
N VAL A 71 -11.09 -18.60 16.44
CA VAL A 71 -10.22 -17.44 16.15
C VAL A 71 -8.76 -17.79 15.88
N HIS A 72 -8.33 -18.99 16.29
CA HIS A 72 -6.93 -19.40 16.20
C HIS A 72 -6.65 -20.17 14.91
N TYR A 73 -5.60 -19.80 14.18
CA TYR A 73 -5.17 -20.57 13.00
C TYR A 73 -4.79 -22.01 13.35
N LYS A 74 -3.98 -22.20 14.39
CA LYS A 74 -3.54 -23.52 14.85
C LYS A 74 -4.66 -24.25 15.61
N PRO A 75 -4.75 -25.58 15.50
CA PRO A 75 -5.73 -26.35 16.24
C PRO A 75 -5.41 -26.24 17.74
N ILE A 76 -6.46 -26.04 18.53
CA ILE A 76 -6.33 -25.88 19.99
C ILE A 76 -6.19 -27.26 20.64
N ASN A 77 -6.98 -28.23 20.16
CA ASN A 77 -7.08 -29.59 20.66
C ASN A 77 -7.14 -30.58 19.49
N GLN A 78 -6.90 -31.87 19.76
CA GLN A 78 -7.00 -32.94 18.77
C GLN A 78 -8.40 -33.06 18.14
N THR A 79 -9.45 -32.81 18.93
CA THR A 79 -10.84 -32.77 18.42
C THR A 79 -11.05 -31.62 17.43
N HIS A 80 -10.47 -30.45 17.71
CA HIS A 80 -10.52 -29.31 16.81
C HIS A 80 -9.76 -29.61 15.50
N GLU A 81 -8.61 -30.27 15.59
CA GLU A 81 -7.87 -30.70 14.41
C GLU A 81 -8.64 -31.68 13.53
N ALA A 82 -9.33 -32.66 14.14
CA ALA A 82 -10.18 -33.61 13.41
C ALA A 82 -11.31 -32.89 12.64
N LEU A 83 -11.98 -31.93 13.30
CA LEU A 83 -13.04 -31.13 12.69
C LEU A 83 -12.49 -30.24 11.55
N ILE A 84 -11.34 -29.60 11.74
CA ILE A 84 -10.70 -28.81 10.68
C ILE A 84 -10.45 -29.69 9.44
N ASN A 85 -9.90 -30.89 9.62
CA ASN A 85 -9.61 -31.81 8.52
C ASN A 85 -10.87 -32.38 7.86
N GLU A 86 -12.01 -32.38 8.55
CA GLU A 86 -13.29 -32.84 8.01
C GLU A 86 -13.98 -31.77 7.14
N TYR A 87 -13.92 -30.51 7.58
CA TYR A 87 -14.59 -29.38 6.95
C TYR A 87 -13.72 -28.62 5.95
N ILE A 88 -12.38 -28.65 6.07
CA ILE A 88 -11.48 -27.92 5.18
C ILE A 88 -10.66 -28.91 4.34
N PRO A 89 -10.75 -28.85 3.00
CA PRO A 89 -9.94 -29.69 2.13
C PRO A 89 -8.45 -29.40 2.31
N LYS A 90 -7.63 -30.44 2.17
CA LYS A 90 -6.19 -30.29 2.01
C LYS A 90 -5.88 -30.17 0.52
N GLY A 91 -5.11 -29.16 0.15
CA GLY A 91 -4.55 -29.04 -1.19
C GLY A 91 -3.56 -30.16 -1.48
N THR A 92 -3.05 -30.20 -2.71
CA THR A 92 -2.03 -31.16 -3.18
C THR A 92 -0.76 -31.15 -2.34
N ASP A 93 -0.47 -30.02 -1.68
CA ASP A 93 0.74 -29.81 -0.89
C ASP A 93 0.58 -30.27 0.57
N GLY A 94 -0.55 -30.91 0.91
CA GLY A 94 -0.87 -31.35 2.28
C GLY A 94 -1.27 -30.20 3.23
N LYS A 95 -1.27 -28.95 2.75
CA LYS A 95 -1.73 -27.77 3.49
C LYS A 95 -3.25 -27.60 3.35
N TRP A 96 -3.89 -27.01 4.36
CA TRP A 96 -5.29 -26.64 4.26
C TRP A 96 -5.53 -25.62 3.15
N ASP A 97 -6.64 -25.78 2.45
CA ASP A 97 -7.10 -24.78 1.52
C ASP A 97 -7.48 -23.49 2.26
N LYS A 98 -7.11 -22.36 1.68
CA LYS A 98 -7.26 -21.03 2.29
C LYS A 98 -8.69 -20.48 2.12
N CYS A 99 -9.35 -20.85 1.03
CA CYS A 99 -10.55 -20.14 0.54
C CYS A 99 -11.83 -20.96 0.49
N MET A 100 -11.72 -22.30 0.41
CA MET A 100 -12.86 -23.18 0.27
C MET A 100 -13.03 -24.05 1.51
N ARG A 101 -14.28 -24.43 1.77
CA ARG A 101 -14.65 -25.44 2.77
C ARG A 101 -15.70 -26.40 2.22
N TYR A 102 -15.79 -27.58 2.80
CA TYR A 102 -16.90 -28.49 2.58
C TYR A 102 -18.14 -28.02 3.32
N THR A 103 -19.29 -28.11 2.65
CA THR A 103 -20.59 -28.09 3.32
C THR A 103 -21.05 -29.52 3.57
N THR A 104 -21.62 -29.76 4.75
CA THR A 104 -22.22 -31.05 5.10
C THR A 104 -23.73 -30.90 4.99
N ASN A 105 -24.25 -30.84 3.76
CA ASN A 105 -25.68 -30.99 3.51
C ASN A 105 -25.93 -32.47 3.21
N ASP A 106 -26.35 -33.19 4.26
CA ASP A 106 -26.82 -34.57 4.46
C ASP A 106 -26.51 -35.72 3.47
N GLN A 107 -26.12 -35.51 2.21
CA GLN A 107 -25.71 -36.60 1.29
C GLN A 107 -24.61 -36.22 0.28
N HIS A 108 -24.20 -34.94 0.15
CA HIS A 108 -23.13 -34.55 -0.78
C HIS A 108 -22.18 -33.50 -0.17
N ARG A 109 -20.87 -33.79 -0.26
CA ARG A 109 -19.81 -32.83 0.05
C ARG A 109 -19.58 -31.93 -1.16
N THR A 110 -20.02 -30.67 -1.08
CA THR A 110 -19.69 -29.66 -2.08
C THR A 110 -18.72 -28.63 -1.50
N LEU A 111 -17.84 -28.10 -2.36
CA LEU A 111 -16.95 -27.01 -1.98
C LEU A 111 -17.68 -25.67 -2.11
N ILE A 112 -17.64 -24.88 -1.05
CA ILE A 112 -18.20 -23.54 -0.99
C ILE A 112 -17.18 -22.54 -0.45
N ASN A 113 -17.34 -21.28 -0.79
CA ASN A 113 -16.58 -20.18 -0.19
C ASN A 113 -16.92 -20.05 1.30
N CYS A 114 -15.96 -19.57 2.08
CA CYS A 114 -16.08 -19.33 3.51
C CYS A 114 -17.12 -18.24 3.84
N PRO A 115 -18.29 -18.58 4.43
CA PRO A 115 -19.30 -17.58 4.77
C PRO A 115 -19.07 -16.94 6.14
N ASN A 116 -18.38 -17.64 7.06
CA ASN A 116 -18.21 -17.23 8.46
C ASN A 116 -16.90 -16.44 8.71
N GLY A 117 -16.26 -15.98 7.64
CA GLY A 117 -14.95 -15.32 7.68
C GLY A 117 -13.78 -16.29 7.83
N TRP A 118 -12.67 -15.77 8.33
CA TRP A 118 -11.36 -16.46 8.34
C TRP A 118 -10.68 -16.41 9.71
N ALA A 119 -9.86 -17.42 9.98
CA ALA A 119 -8.94 -17.47 11.11
C ALA A 119 -7.50 -17.30 10.59
N TYR A 120 -6.83 -16.25 11.05
CA TYR A 120 -5.51 -15.82 10.57
C TYR A 120 -4.38 -16.29 11.48
N ASP A 121 -3.23 -16.60 10.89
CA ASP A 121 -2.00 -16.89 11.64
C ASP A 121 -1.28 -15.59 12.03
N ARG A 122 -1.27 -15.30 13.33
CA ARG A 122 -0.65 -14.09 13.89
C ARG A 122 0.78 -14.31 14.38
N SER A 123 1.36 -15.49 14.17
CA SER A 123 2.69 -15.82 14.69
C SER A 123 3.84 -14.98 14.09
N VAL A 124 3.69 -14.52 12.84
CA VAL A 124 4.74 -13.77 12.12
C VAL A 124 4.47 -12.27 12.09
N PHE A 125 3.26 -11.85 11.69
CA PHE A 125 2.95 -10.45 11.38
C PHE A 125 1.99 -9.77 12.36
N GLY A 126 1.55 -10.46 13.43
CA GLY A 126 0.54 -9.92 14.34
C GLY A 126 -0.77 -9.61 13.62
N TYR A 127 -1.40 -8.47 13.97
CA TYR A 127 -2.56 -7.95 13.24
C TYR A 127 -2.09 -7.19 11.99
N SER A 128 -2.59 -7.59 10.83
CA SER A 128 -2.24 -6.98 9.54
C SER A 128 -3.45 -6.28 8.92
N PHE A 129 -3.18 -5.31 8.04
CA PHE A 129 -4.23 -4.61 7.29
C PHE A 129 -5.06 -5.59 6.43
N THR A 130 -4.41 -6.64 5.91
CA THR A 130 -5.08 -7.73 5.18
C THR A 130 -6.15 -8.44 6.02
N GLU A 131 -5.87 -8.70 7.31
CA GLU A 131 -6.79 -9.34 8.25
C GLU A 131 -7.94 -8.39 8.62
N GLU A 132 -7.64 -7.13 8.94
CA GLU A 132 -8.64 -6.16 9.38
C GLU A 132 -9.67 -5.85 8.29
N ALA A 133 -9.23 -5.75 7.03
CA ALA A 133 -10.10 -5.47 5.89
C ALA A 133 -10.60 -6.74 5.17
N ASN A 134 -10.28 -7.94 5.67
CA ASN A 134 -10.62 -9.24 5.07
C ASN A 134 -10.33 -9.31 3.56
N LEU A 135 -9.13 -8.88 3.18
CA LEU A 135 -8.69 -8.77 1.79
C LEU A 135 -8.09 -10.07 1.26
N VAL A 136 -8.77 -11.18 1.52
CA VAL A 136 -8.33 -12.53 1.14
C VAL A 136 -9.30 -13.18 0.15
N CYS A 137 -8.82 -14.17 -0.59
CA CYS A 137 -9.59 -14.95 -1.55
C CYS A 137 -10.33 -14.06 -2.57
N HIS A 138 -11.66 -13.96 -2.48
CA HIS A 138 -12.46 -13.15 -3.39
C HIS A 138 -12.09 -11.65 -3.37
N SER A 139 -11.60 -11.15 -2.23
CA SER A 139 -11.19 -9.74 -2.07
C SER A 139 -9.71 -9.51 -2.34
N GLU A 140 -8.93 -10.54 -2.70
CA GLU A 140 -7.52 -10.41 -3.03
C GLU A 140 -7.23 -9.40 -4.16
N PRO A 141 -8.04 -9.31 -5.24
CA PRO A 141 -7.80 -8.34 -6.31
C PRO A 141 -7.78 -6.89 -5.80
N LYS A 142 -8.52 -6.57 -4.74
CA LYS A 142 -8.54 -5.22 -4.15
C LYS A 142 -7.16 -4.79 -3.64
N LYS A 143 -6.35 -5.73 -3.11
CA LYS A 143 -4.96 -5.46 -2.72
C LYS A 143 -4.13 -5.09 -3.95
N SER A 144 -4.25 -5.88 -5.01
CA SER A 144 -3.53 -5.62 -6.27
C SER A 144 -3.90 -4.28 -6.89
N TRP A 145 -5.18 -3.92 -6.86
CA TRP A 145 -5.66 -2.59 -7.29
C TRP A 145 -5.04 -1.46 -6.47
N LEU A 146 -4.97 -1.60 -5.14
CA LEU A 146 -4.35 -0.60 -4.27
C LEU A 146 -2.85 -0.43 -4.57
N ASN A 147 -2.12 -1.52 -4.75
CA ASN A 147 -0.71 -1.48 -5.14
C ASN A 147 -0.53 -0.79 -6.50
N THR A 148 -1.37 -1.16 -7.47
CA THR A 148 -1.34 -0.57 -8.81
C THR A 148 -1.57 0.93 -8.75
N LEU A 149 -2.57 1.39 -7.98
CA LEU A 149 -2.86 2.81 -7.80
C LEU A 149 -1.67 3.57 -7.21
N MET A 150 -1.00 3.03 -6.17
CA MET A 150 0.21 3.63 -5.61
C MET A 150 1.33 3.76 -6.65
N GLN A 151 1.61 2.68 -7.38
CA GLN A 151 2.65 2.67 -8.40
C GLN A 151 2.32 3.62 -9.57
N THR A 152 1.06 3.68 -9.99
CA THR A 152 0.62 4.63 -11.02
C THR A 152 0.70 6.08 -10.55
N GLY A 153 0.45 6.32 -9.25
CA GLY A 153 0.67 7.61 -8.62
C GLY A 153 2.13 8.06 -8.72
N GLY A 154 3.09 7.14 -8.74
CA GLY A 154 4.50 7.45 -8.98
C GLY A 154 4.77 8.17 -10.31
N PHE A 155 4.00 7.87 -11.37
CA PHE A 155 4.13 8.57 -12.65
C PHE A 155 3.70 10.04 -12.59
N SER A 156 2.96 10.46 -11.55
CA SER A 156 2.63 11.87 -11.34
C SER A 156 3.88 12.75 -11.17
N LEU A 157 5.01 12.18 -10.75
CA LEU A 157 6.29 12.89 -10.64
C LEU A 157 6.75 13.44 -12.00
N LEU A 158 6.50 12.74 -13.10
CA LEU A 158 6.84 13.21 -14.45
C LEU A 158 5.99 14.42 -14.84
N MET A 159 4.70 14.38 -14.51
CA MET A 159 3.76 15.47 -14.77
C MET A 159 4.08 16.71 -13.93
N ILE A 160 4.32 16.51 -12.62
CA ILE A 160 4.67 17.58 -11.69
C ILE A 160 6.03 18.18 -12.04
N GLY A 161 7.01 17.35 -12.43
CA GLY A 161 8.31 17.80 -12.90
C GLY A 161 8.20 18.70 -14.12
N SER A 162 7.44 18.27 -15.13
CA SER A 162 7.20 19.07 -16.35
C SER A 162 6.49 20.40 -16.05
N LEU A 163 5.52 20.40 -15.12
CA LEU A 163 4.86 21.62 -14.64
C LEU A 163 5.83 22.54 -13.87
N GLY A 164 6.76 21.96 -13.12
CA GLY A 164 7.82 22.67 -12.38
C GLY A 164 8.73 23.47 -13.30
N ASP A 165 9.09 22.90 -14.44
CA ASP A 165 9.96 23.54 -15.41
C ASP A 165 9.24 24.68 -16.15
N LYS A 166 7.93 24.57 -16.38
CA LYS A 166 7.13 25.59 -17.08
C LYS A 166 6.68 26.76 -16.19
N PHE A 167 6.23 26.50 -14.96
CA PHE A 167 5.67 27.52 -14.06
C PHE A 167 6.62 27.99 -12.96
N GLY A 168 7.83 27.41 -12.91
CA GLY A 168 8.86 27.68 -11.93
C GLY A 168 8.78 26.73 -10.72
N ARG A 169 9.93 26.12 -10.41
CA ARG A 169 10.07 25.04 -9.41
C ARG A 169 9.48 25.38 -8.05
N LYS A 170 9.76 26.59 -7.53
CA LYS A 170 9.28 27.03 -6.20
C LYS A 170 7.75 27.11 -6.11
N ARG A 171 7.08 27.65 -7.14
CA ARG A 171 5.62 27.81 -7.15
C ARG A 171 4.93 26.45 -7.26
N THR A 172 5.42 25.60 -8.16
CA THR A 172 4.87 24.26 -8.36
C THR A 172 5.02 23.40 -7.10
N THR A 173 6.17 23.43 -6.43
CA THR A 173 6.36 22.70 -5.17
C THR A 173 5.38 23.16 -4.09
N ILE A 174 5.21 24.48 -3.86
CA ILE A 174 4.28 24.98 -2.84
C ILE A 174 2.84 24.54 -3.12
N ILE A 175 2.37 24.69 -4.37
CA ILE A 175 1.00 24.34 -4.75
C ILE A 175 0.76 22.84 -4.59
N THR A 176 1.68 22.00 -5.07
CA THR A 176 1.56 20.54 -4.97
C THR A 176 1.61 20.04 -3.53
N THR A 177 2.43 20.64 -2.67
CA THR A 177 2.45 20.31 -1.25
C THR A 177 1.14 20.68 -0.55
N ILE A 178 0.56 21.86 -0.84
CA ILE A 178 -0.75 22.25 -0.28
C ILE A 178 -1.85 21.29 -0.73
N LEU A 179 -1.87 20.95 -2.03
CA LEU A 179 -2.85 20.00 -2.59
C LEU A 179 -2.71 18.62 -1.92
N LEU A 180 -1.49 18.11 -1.76
CA LEU A 180 -1.22 16.84 -1.08
C LEU A 180 -1.72 16.87 0.36
N PHE A 181 -1.43 17.94 1.10
CA PHE A 181 -1.88 18.10 2.48
C PHE A 181 -3.41 18.05 2.59
N VAL A 182 -4.12 18.78 1.73
CA VAL A 182 -5.59 18.78 1.70
C VAL A 182 -6.14 17.38 1.38
N LEU A 183 -5.57 16.69 0.39
CA LEU A 183 -5.97 15.32 0.04
C LEU A 183 -5.72 14.33 1.19
N CYS A 184 -4.60 14.44 1.90
CA CYS A 184 -4.32 13.63 3.08
C CYS A 184 -5.35 13.88 4.19
N VAL A 185 -5.70 15.14 4.46
CA VAL A 185 -6.72 15.47 5.48
C VAL A 185 -8.09 14.90 5.09
N ILE A 186 -8.50 15.06 3.83
CA ILE A 186 -9.78 14.52 3.33
C ILE A 186 -9.81 13.00 3.46
N THR A 187 -8.75 12.30 3.08
CA THR A 187 -8.67 10.84 3.16
C THR A 187 -8.66 10.34 4.61
N GLN A 188 -7.95 11.01 5.53
CA GLN A 188 -7.97 10.66 6.96
C GLN A 188 -9.38 10.82 7.57
N ILE A 189 -10.05 11.93 7.25
CA ILE A 189 -11.43 12.13 7.67
C ILE A 189 -12.31 11.00 7.12
N PHE A 190 -12.21 10.71 5.83
CA PHE A 190 -13.00 9.65 5.19
C PHE A 190 -12.81 8.26 5.82
N LEU A 191 -11.56 7.89 6.14
CA LEU A 191 -11.24 6.63 6.80
C LEU A 191 -11.79 6.54 8.23
N GLN A 192 -11.92 7.67 8.92
CA GLN A 192 -12.52 7.71 10.26
C GLN A 192 -14.05 7.54 10.21
N TRP A 193 -14.71 8.05 9.17
CA TRP A 193 -16.16 7.96 9.03
C TRP A 193 -16.62 6.63 8.40
N ILE A 194 -15.80 6.00 7.56
CA ILE A 194 -16.08 4.70 6.98
C ILE A 194 -15.17 3.66 7.64
N PRO A 195 -15.64 2.94 8.67
CA PRO A 195 -14.89 1.78 9.13
C PRO A 195 -14.71 0.82 7.95
N MET A 196 -13.49 0.31 7.74
CA MET A 196 -13.17 -0.68 6.71
C MET A 196 -13.86 -2.04 6.93
N THR A 197 -14.87 -2.08 7.80
CA THR A 197 -15.86 -3.15 7.88
C THR A 197 -16.72 -3.09 6.62
N VAL A 198 -16.16 -3.57 5.50
CA VAL A 198 -16.95 -4.04 4.37
C VAL A 198 -17.81 -5.18 4.90
N ASN A 199 -19.01 -4.81 5.35
CA ASN A 199 -20.16 -5.66 5.66
C ASN A 199 -19.81 -7.10 6.06
N ALA A 200 -19.38 -7.29 7.31
CA ALA A 200 -19.55 -8.57 7.97
C ALA A 200 -21.00 -8.63 8.50
N LYS A 201 -21.95 -8.92 7.60
CA LYS A 201 -23.24 -9.48 7.98
C LYS A 201 -23.46 -10.75 7.19
#